data_AF-A0A3A9JF47-F1
#
_entry.id   AF-A0A3A9JF47-F1
#
_cell.length_a   1.000
_cell.length_b   1.000
_cell.length_c   1.000
_cell.angle_alpha   90.00
_cell.angle_beta   90.00
_cell.angle_gamma   90.00
#
_symmetry.space_group_name_H-M   'P 1'
#
loop_
_entity.id
_entity.type
_entity.pdbx_description
1 polymer ?
#
loop_
_entity_poly.entity_id
_entity_poly.type
_entity_poly.pdbx_seq_one_letter_code
_entity_poly.pdbx_strand_id
1 'polypeptide(L)'
;MSVSDTMPKASEDHLPLSRVPRELAAIASGGPVEYHHVYKQVLNGNLPADNIRNRWYVLKSDLPAIAAAFGMTLRQTLSEPTRRQRRTMQPVARGQQVAA
;
A
#
# COMPACT_ATOMS: atom_id res chain seq x y z
N MET A 1 -1.67 15.68 -33.06
CA MET A 1 -2.69 15.54 -32.01
C MET A 1 -2.50 14.16 -31.38
N SER A 2 -1.72 14.07 -30.30
CA SER A 2 -1.52 12.81 -29.60
C SER A 2 -2.76 12.53 -28.76
N VAL A 3 -3.60 11.61 -29.22
CA VAL A 3 -4.57 10.95 -28.35
C VAL A 3 -3.74 10.05 -27.45
N SER A 4 -3.43 10.52 -26.25
CA SER A 4 -2.92 9.65 -25.20
C SER A 4 -4.00 8.60 -24.99
N ASP A 5 -3.69 7.40 -25.46
CA ASP A 5 -4.35 6.16 -25.14
C ASP A 5 -4.48 6.12 -23.61
N THR A 6 -5.65 6.52 -23.09
CA THR A 6 -6.01 6.34 -21.69
C THR A 6 -6.14 4.84 -21.50
N MET A 7 -5.00 4.18 -21.29
CA MET A 7 -4.96 2.83 -20.76
C MET A 7 -5.95 2.79 -19.59
N PRO A 8 -6.90 1.84 -19.55
CA PRO A 8 -7.67 1.61 -18.34
C PRO A 8 -6.66 1.14 -17.29
N LYS A 9 -6.16 2.10 -16.48
CA LYS A 9 -5.27 1.85 -15.37
C LYS A 9 -5.98 0.81 -14.51
N ALA A 10 -5.39 -0.38 -14.48
CA ALA A 10 -5.99 -1.60 -13.97
C ALA A 10 -6.80 -1.34 -12.70
N SER A 11 -8.12 -1.53 -12.78
CA SER A 11 -9.04 -1.69 -11.66
C SER A 11 -8.61 -0.97 -10.38
N GLU A 12 -8.56 0.37 -10.41
CA GLU A 12 -8.39 1.12 -9.17
C GLU A 12 -9.56 0.76 -8.25
N ASP A 13 -9.28 -0.04 -7.22
CA ASP A 13 -10.27 -0.55 -6.27
C ASP A 13 -10.78 0.62 -5.43
N HIS A 14 -11.80 1.30 -5.96
CA HIS A 14 -12.51 2.38 -5.30
C HIS A 14 -13.28 1.81 -4.11
N LEU A 15 -12.81 2.14 -2.92
CA LEU A 15 -13.41 1.72 -1.67
C LEU A 15 -14.43 2.78 -1.24
N PRO A 16 -15.72 2.44 -1.06
CA PRO A 16 -16.69 3.40 -0.55
C PRO A 16 -16.32 3.81 0.87
N LEU A 17 -16.53 5.09 1.19
CA LEU A 17 -16.11 5.68 2.47
C LEU A 17 -16.65 4.94 3.70
N SER A 18 -17.84 4.36 3.59
CA SER A 18 -18.47 3.55 4.64
C SER A 18 -17.69 2.29 5.01
N ARG A 19 -16.82 1.79 4.12
CA ARG A 19 -15.97 0.62 4.37
C ARG A 19 -14.58 0.98 4.86
N VAL A 20 -14.17 2.25 4.76
CA VAL A 20 -12.84 2.72 5.16
C VAL A 20 -12.51 2.38 6.62
N PRO A 21 -13.38 2.64 7.61
CA PRO A 21 -13.12 2.22 9.00
C PRO A 21 -12.78 0.74 9.17
N ARG A 22 -13.52 -0.12 8.46
CA ARG A 22 -13.36 -1.57 8.53
C ARG A 22 -12.05 -2.02 7.89
N GLU A 23 -11.72 -1.47 6.72
CA GLU A 23 -10.47 -1.78 6.02
C GLU A 23 -9.25 -1.24 6.81
N LEU A 24 -9.34 -0.03 7.37
CA LEU A 24 -8.31 0.53 8.25
C LEU A 24 -8.07 -0.36 9.48
N ALA A 25 -9.14 -0.85 10.11
CA ALA A 25 -9.03 -1.77 11.25
C ALA A 25 -8.38 -3.12 10.88
N ALA A 26 -8.49 -3.54 9.61
CA ALA A 26 -7.84 -4.76 9.13
C ALA A 26 -6.33 -4.58 8.92
N ILE A 27 -5.89 -3.41 8.47
CA ILE A 27 -4.48 -3.14 8.11
C ILE A 27 -3.70 -2.36 9.16
N ALA A 28 -4.36 -1.73 10.13
CA ALA A 28 -3.74 -0.84 11.11
C ALA A 28 -4.25 -1.10 12.53
N SER A 29 -3.42 -0.74 13.51
CA SER A 29 -3.74 -0.76 14.93
C SER A 29 -3.66 0.67 15.47
N GLY A 30 -4.69 1.14 16.18
CA GLY A 30 -4.70 2.52 16.68
C GLY A 30 -6.01 2.97 17.31
N GLY A 31 -6.89 2.03 17.67
CA GLY A 31 -8.24 2.36 18.15
C GLY A 31 -9.28 2.43 17.02
N PRO A 32 -10.57 2.47 17.36
CA PRO A 32 -11.64 2.52 16.37
C PRO A 32 -11.68 3.90 15.69
N VAL A 33 -11.61 3.92 14.35
CA VAL A 33 -11.91 5.12 13.57
C VAL A 33 -13.38 5.11 13.19
N GLU A 34 -14.10 6.16 13.55
CA GLU A 34 -15.50 6.29 13.17
C GLU A 34 -15.65 6.84 11.76
N TYR A 35 -16.68 6.37 11.05
CA TYR A 35 -17.05 6.85 9.72
C TYR A 35 -17.20 8.38 9.67
N HIS A 36 -17.81 8.98 10.69
CA HIS A 36 -18.05 10.42 10.73
C HIS A 36 -16.74 11.24 10.77
N HIS A 37 -15.69 10.73 11.43
CA HIS A 37 -14.38 11.36 11.40
C HIS A 37 -13.73 11.27 10.02
N VAL A 38 -13.79 10.11 9.37
CA VAL A 38 -13.29 9.95 7.99
C VAL A 38 -14.02 10.88 7.03
N TYR A 39 -15.35 10.95 7.14
CA TYR A 39 -16.19 11.82 6.32
C TYR A 39 -15.84 13.29 6.48
N LYS A 40 -15.66 13.77 7.72
CA LYS A 40 -15.23 15.16 7.97
C LYS A 40 -13.86 15.47 7.37
N GLN A 41 -12.90 14.54 7.46
CA GLN A 41 -11.57 14.77 6.90
C GLN A 41 -11.59 14.83 5.37
N VAL A 42 -12.45 14.03 4.72
CA VAL A 42 -12.70 14.14 3.27
C VAL A 42 -13.32 15.49 2.90
N LEU A 43 -14.35 15.93 3.62
CA LEU A 43 -14.99 17.23 3.38
C LEU A 43 -14.03 18.40 3.59
N ASN A 44 -13.09 18.27 4.53
CA ASN A 44 -12.06 19.27 4.79
C ASN A 44 -10.91 19.24 3.77
N GLY A 45 -10.89 18.27 2.84
CA GLY A 45 -9.81 18.11 1.86
C GLY A 45 -8.51 17.53 2.43
N ASN A 46 -8.55 16.96 3.63
CA ASN A 46 -7.37 16.38 4.29
C ASN A 46 -7.08 14.94 3.85
N LEU A 47 -8.06 14.25 3.26
CA LEU A 47 -7.89 12.89 2.72
C LEU A 47 -8.22 12.86 1.22
N PRO A 48 -7.45 12.10 0.42
CA PRO A 48 -7.76 11.91 -0.99
C PRO A 48 -9.04 11.07 -1.13
N ALA A 49 -10.04 11.60 -1.82
CA ALA A 49 -11.28 10.92 -2.11
C ALA A 49 -11.94 11.42 -3.40
N ASP A 50 -12.55 10.51 -4.13
CA ASP A 50 -13.30 10.78 -5.35
C ASP A 50 -14.80 10.82 -5.07
N ASN A 51 -15.48 11.84 -5.59
CA ASN A 51 -16.93 11.91 -5.56
C ASN A 51 -17.51 11.39 -6.88
N ILE A 52 -18.06 10.18 -6.85
CA ILE A 52 -18.64 9.53 -8.02
C ILE A 52 -20.14 9.34 -7.74
N ARG A 53 -20.98 10.02 -8.54
CA ARG A 53 -22.45 9.94 -8.41
C ARG A 53 -22.94 10.23 -6.98
N ASN A 54 -22.43 11.30 -6.37
CA ASN A 54 -22.79 11.75 -5.02
C ASN A 54 -22.41 10.75 -3.90
N ARG A 55 -21.43 9.89 -4.15
CA ARG A 55 -20.85 8.99 -3.16
C ARG A 55 -19.35 9.18 -3.14
N TRP A 56 -18.80 9.18 -1.93
CA TRP A 56 -17.37 9.32 -1.70
C TRP A 56 -16.68 7.96 -1.71
N TYR A 57 -15.59 7.89 -2.47
CA TYR A 57 -14.74 6.73 -2.60
C TYR A 57 -13.31 7.14 -2.29
N VAL A 58 -12.52 6.24 -1.74
CA VAL A 58 -11.07 6.40 -1.61
C VAL A 58 -10.40 5.27 -2.36
N LEU A 59 -9.19 5.50 -2.85
CA LEU A 59 -8.42 4.41 -3.42
C LEU A 59 -7.91 3.50 -2.32
N LYS A 60 -8.00 2.18 -2.54
CA LYS A 60 -7.45 1.20 -1.59
C LYS A 60 -5.95 1.40 -1.36
N SER A 61 -5.22 1.89 -2.37
CA SER A 61 -3.80 2.25 -2.28
C SER A 61 -3.51 3.36 -1.27
N ASP A 62 -4.50 4.21 -0.97
CA ASP A 62 -4.33 5.36 -0.09
C ASP A 62 -4.63 5.03 1.37
N LEU A 63 -5.17 3.84 1.66
CA LEU A 63 -5.45 3.39 3.02
C LEU A 63 -4.24 3.49 3.97
N PRO A 64 -2.99 3.17 3.56
CA PRO A 64 -1.83 3.36 4.41
C PRO A 64 -1.55 4.83 4.74
N ALA A 65 -1.74 5.73 3.78
CA ALA A 65 -1.57 7.17 3.99
C ALA A 65 -2.68 7.73 4.89
N ILE A 66 -3.92 7.26 4.71
CA ILE A 66 -5.06 7.59 5.56
C ILE A 66 -4.80 7.10 7.00
N ALA A 67 -4.31 5.87 7.19
CA ALA A 67 -3.96 5.34 8.50
C ALA A 67 -2.92 6.21 9.21
N ALA A 68 -1.88 6.65 8.48
CA ALA A 68 -0.86 7.55 9.01
C ALA A 68 -1.45 8.92 9.42
N ALA A 69 -2.38 9.47 8.64
CA ALA A 69 -3.08 10.72 8.98
C ALA A 69 -3.91 10.62 10.27
N PHE A 70 -4.43 9.43 10.58
CA PHE A 70 -5.12 9.15 11.85
C PHE A 70 -4.18 8.72 12.99
N GLY A 71 -2.86 8.74 12.79
CA GLY A 71 -1.89 8.30 13.79
C GLY A 71 -1.94 6.80 14.08
N MET A 72 -2.53 6.01 13.18
CA MET A 72 -2.61 4.56 13.32
C MET A 72 -1.30 3.91 12.88
N THR A 73 -0.88 2.88 13.62
CA THR A 73 0.30 2.10 13.26
C THR A 73 -0.13 1.00 12.29
N LEU A 74 0.44 1.00 11.09
CA LEU A 74 0.21 -0.09 10.14
C LEU A 74 0.63 -1.41 10.78
N ARG A 75 -0.30 -2.36 10.81
CA ARG A 75 -0.04 -3.73 11.20
C ARG A 75 0.72 -4.31 10.01
N GLN A 76 2.05 -4.17 10.02
CA GLN A 76 2.92 -4.79 9.04
C GLN A 76 2.52 -6.27 8.97
N THR A 77 1.79 -6.64 7.92
CA THR A 77 1.74 -8.03 7.53
C THR A 77 3.18 -8.36 7.22
N LEU A 78 3.73 -9.18 8.11
CA LEU A 78 5.07 -9.71 8.08
C LEU A 78 5.18 -10.59 6.83
N SER A 79 5.18 -9.99 5.63
CA SER A 79 5.70 -10.61 4.43
C SER A 79 7.21 -10.58 4.60
N GLU A 80 7.65 -11.54 5.42
CA GLU A 80 8.87 -12.31 5.29
C GLU A 80 9.89 -11.64 4.36
N PRO A 81 10.99 -11.08 4.89
CA PRO A 81 12.10 -10.80 4.00
C PRO A 81 12.43 -12.14 3.36
N THR A 82 12.43 -12.21 2.03
CA THR A 82 13.18 -13.24 1.31
C THR A 82 14.65 -13.00 1.62
N ARG A 83 15.01 -13.33 2.86
CA ARG A 83 16.34 -13.46 3.44
C ARG A 83 16.73 -14.90 3.15
N ARG A 84 16.83 -15.28 1.87
CA ARG A 84 17.40 -16.53 1.37
C ARG A 84 17.08 -16.69 -0.13
N GLN A 85 17.79 -15.98 -0.99
CA GLN A 85 18.40 -16.60 -2.18
C GLN A 85 19.77 -15.95 -2.39
N ARG A 86 20.78 -16.47 -1.68
CA ARG A 86 21.91 -17.18 -2.29
C ARG A 86 22.78 -16.24 -3.14
N ARG A 87 23.73 -15.50 -2.55
CA ARG A 87 25.09 -16.04 -2.26
C ARG A 87 25.25 -17.51 -2.66
N THR A 88 25.32 -17.77 -3.96
CA THR A 88 25.99 -18.97 -4.50
C THR A 88 27.21 -18.52 -5.29
N MET A 89 28.37 -18.74 -4.67
CA MET A 89 29.64 -19.12 -5.29
C MET A 89 30.35 -18.10 -6.19
N GLN A 90 31.21 -17.29 -5.56
CA GLN A 90 32.53 -17.01 -6.12
C GLN A 90 33.27 -18.33 -6.38
N PRO A 91 33.93 -18.52 -7.54
CA PRO A 91 34.74 -19.70 -7.79
C PRO A 91 36.03 -19.61 -6.97
N VAL A 92 36.20 -20.52 -6.01
CA VAL A 92 37.50 -20.82 -5.41
C VAL A 92 37.82 -22.26 -5.77
N ALA A 93 38.49 -22.45 -6.90
CA ALA A 93 39.31 -23.63 -7.14
C ALA A 93 40.76 -23.15 -7.19
N ARG A 94 41.49 -23.46 -6.12
CA ARG A 94 42.91 -23.21 -5.93
C ARG A 94 43.60 -24.58 -6.02
N GLY A 95 44.67 -24.67 -6.82
CA GLY A 95 45.57 -25.82 -6.94
C GLY A 95 46.27 -25.75 -8.29
N GLN A 96 47.48 -25.20 -8.45
CA GLN A 96 48.77 -25.53 -7.85
C GLN A 96 49.23 -26.97 -8.20
N GLN A 97 50.02 -27.08 -9.27
CA GLN A 97 51.07 -28.08 -9.51
C GLN A 97 52.18 -27.32 -10.25
N VAL A 98 53.19 -26.75 -9.58
CA VAL A 98 54.52 -27.31 -9.20
C VAL A 98 55.14 -28.34 -10.17
N ALA A 99 56.20 -27.85 -10.84
CA ALA A 99 57.51 -28.47 -11.09
C ALA A 99 57.65 -29.75 -11.93
N ALA A 100 58.35 -29.63 -13.07
CA ALA A 100 59.69 -30.19 -13.30
C ALA A 100 60.35 -29.48 -14.49
#